data_AF-A0A1G8C2F5-F1
#
_entry.id   AF-A0A1G8C2F5-F1
#
_cell.length_a   1.000
_cell.length_b   1.000
_cell.length_c   1.000
_cell.angle_alpha   90.00
_cell.angle_beta   90.00
_cell.angle_gamma   90.00
#
_symmetry.space_group_name_H-M   'P 1'
#
loop_
_entity.id
_entity.type
_entity.pdbx_description
1 polymer ?
#
loop_
_entity_poly.entity_id
_entity_poly.type
_entity_poly.pdbx_seq_one_letter_code
_entity_poly.pdbx_strand_id
1 'polypeptide(L)'
;MLSSSLSKARLALLGVMVLAVAGEAAGVLLGGPTGQSTALVGAGLSLVLAAYALFLLRRTERTIGDCRKVLEKGARGRFEERVLGITEGGDLGAFMHATNDLLDRTDAFVREAAASLEYVRDNKYFRRIISRGMQGSFLHSAGVINAASGAIEDRVKAFGGVADTFEANLRGVVEELGQSASSLSTTSQALAHSSTDASRRTERVRDASAQASEHAAMVAAAAEELHAAITEISGQMGRSNEIAQQATAQAEQTSAQVTKLTEAAQRIGEVVGLITDIANQTNLLALNATIEAARAGEAGKGFAVVAGEVKTLATQTAKATEEIGQHVAAIQAATEGSVQAIGEITRVVGELSAISGAVAAAVEEQNAATQEIARSVQSVSGAVDEVSENIAQVAEAVALTDASAREVSGASSELDSQSGELNDRMIDFMKELKTVV
;
A
#
# COMPACT_ATOMS: atom_id res chain seq x y z
N MET A 1 -0.43 104.38 -11.77
CA MET A 1 0.93 104.07 -12.26
C MET A 1 1.92 105.06 -11.63
N LEU A 2 2.67 104.61 -10.62
CA LEU A 2 3.76 105.38 -10.03
C LEU A 2 4.90 105.48 -11.06
N SER A 3 5.36 106.68 -11.42
CA SER A 3 6.47 106.84 -12.34
C SER A 3 7.80 106.44 -11.69
N SER A 4 8.58 105.59 -12.36
CA SER A 4 9.91 105.14 -11.92
C SER A 4 10.92 106.29 -11.93
N SER A 5 12.01 106.17 -11.18
CA SER A 5 13.15 107.11 -11.29
C SER A 5 13.65 107.23 -12.73
N LEU A 6 13.67 106.13 -13.49
CA LEU A 6 14.03 106.11 -14.91
C LEU A 6 13.05 106.91 -15.79
N SER A 7 11.74 106.75 -15.56
CA SER A 7 10.70 107.51 -16.27
C SER A 7 10.76 109.00 -15.94
N LYS A 8 10.95 109.33 -14.65
CA LYS A 8 11.15 110.70 -14.17
C LYS A 8 12.44 111.32 -14.73
N ALA A 9 13.51 110.54 -14.87
CA ALA A 9 14.76 110.98 -15.47
C ALA A 9 14.59 111.31 -16.96
N ARG A 10 13.87 110.45 -17.71
CA ARG A 10 13.53 110.71 -19.12
C ARG A 10 12.71 111.99 -19.28
N LEU A 11 11.68 112.18 -18.45
CA LEU A 11 10.86 113.40 -18.44
C LEU A 11 11.68 114.64 -18.06
N ALA A 12 12.57 114.53 -17.06
CA ALA A 12 13.45 115.62 -16.67
C ALA A 12 14.42 116.00 -17.80
N LEU A 13 15.04 115.02 -18.49
CA LEU A 13 15.89 115.27 -19.67
C LEU A 13 15.14 115.90 -20.85
N LEU A 14 13.90 115.46 -21.10
CA LEU A 14 13.01 116.11 -22.06
C LEU A 14 12.71 117.56 -21.66
N GLY A 15 12.46 117.80 -20.37
CA GLY A 15 12.30 119.13 -19.80
C GLY A 15 13.56 120.00 -19.95
N VAL A 16 14.75 119.44 -19.77
CA VAL A 16 16.04 120.12 -20.04
C VAL A 16 16.11 120.56 -21.50
N MET A 17 15.81 119.67 -22.46
CA MET A 17 15.81 120.03 -23.88
C MET A 17 14.81 121.15 -24.19
N VAL A 18 13.58 121.03 -23.70
CA VAL A 18 12.52 122.03 -23.96
C VAL A 18 12.87 123.38 -23.35
N LEU A 19 13.38 123.42 -22.12
CA LEU A 19 13.77 124.67 -21.45
C LEU A 19 15.03 125.30 -22.01
N ALA A 20 15.99 124.51 -22.46
CA ALA A 20 17.18 125.01 -23.16
C ALA A 20 16.79 125.68 -24.48
N VAL A 21 15.96 125.01 -25.30
CA VAL A 21 15.48 125.54 -26.60
C VAL A 21 14.55 126.74 -26.42
N ALA A 22 13.59 126.68 -25.48
CA ALA A 22 12.67 127.79 -25.23
C ALA A 22 13.36 128.99 -24.56
N GLY A 23 14.35 128.74 -23.68
CA GLY A 23 15.15 129.78 -23.03
C GLY A 23 16.03 130.56 -24.01
N GLU A 24 16.68 129.87 -24.95
CA GLU A 24 17.43 130.52 -26.04
C GLU A 24 16.50 131.28 -26.99
N ALA A 25 15.38 130.68 -27.42
CA ALA A 25 14.41 131.32 -28.30
C ALA A 25 13.80 132.60 -27.70
N ALA A 26 13.43 132.57 -26.41
CA ALA A 26 12.90 133.73 -25.70
C ALA A 26 13.96 134.83 -25.48
N GLY A 27 15.22 134.44 -25.25
CA GLY A 27 16.34 135.39 -25.14
C GLY A 27 16.62 136.14 -26.44
N VAL A 28 16.46 135.48 -27.59
CA VAL A 28 16.60 136.10 -28.93
C VAL A 28 15.44 137.05 -29.26
N LEU A 29 14.21 136.69 -28.88
CA LEU A 29 13.00 137.49 -29.16
C LEU A 29 12.86 138.77 -28.31
N LEU A 30 13.31 138.75 -27.05
CA LEU A 30 13.09 139.84 -26.09
C LEU A 30 14.19 140.92 -26.05
N GLY A 31 15.20 140.83 -26.93
CA GLY A 31 16.27 141.81 -27.21
C GLY A 31 16.55 142.92 -26.17
N GLY A 32 17.71 142.87 -25.51
CA GLY A 32 18.15 143.85 -24.49
C GLY A 32 18.56 143.18 -23.17
N PRO A 33 18.87 143.94 -22.10
CA PRO A 33 19.27 143.37 -20.79
C PRO A 33 18.20 142.45 -20.16
N THR A 34 16.93 142.60 -20.57
CA THR A 34 15.80 141.72 -20.22
C THR A 34 15.85 140.36 -20.93
N GLY A 35 16.41 140.27 -22.14
CA GLY A 35 16.59 139.00 -22.88
C GLY A 35 17.76 138.16 -22.37
N GLN A 36 18.82 138.79 -21.87
CA GLN A 36 19.94 138.08 -21.21
C GLN A 36 19.53 137.44 -19.88
N SER A 37 18.64 138.10 -19.13
CA SER A 37 18.15 137.60 -17.85
C SER A 37 17.18 136.42 -18.00
N THR A 38 16.35 136.38 -19.04
CA THR A 38 15.49 135.22 -19.35
C THR A 38 16.29 134.01 -19.82
N ALA A 39 17.32 134.20 -20.65
CA ALA A 39 18.22 133.12 -21.07
C ALA A 39 19.02 132.51 -19.89
N LEU A 40 19.49 133.34 -18.96
CA LEU A 40 20.18 132.89 -17.73
C LEU A 40 19.26 132.09 -16.80
N VAL A 41 18.00 132.49 -16.65
CA VAL A 41 17.00 131.74 -15.86
C VAL A 41 16.68 130.40 -16.54
N GLY A 42 16.55 130.37 -17.87
CA GLY A 42 16.36 129.13 -18.64
C GLY A 42 17.54 128.16 -18.49
N ALA A 43 18.78 128.67 -18.61
CA ALA A 43 20.00 127.88 -18.42
C ALA A 43 20.11 127.35 -16.97
N GLY A 44 19.82 128.17 -15.96
CA GLY A 44 19.79 127.77 -14.56
C GLY A 44 18.76 126.68 -14.26
N LEU A 45 17.53 126.81 -14.78
CA LEU A 45 16.49 125.77 -14.64
C LEU A 45 16.88 124.47 -15.34
N SER A 46 17.51 124.57 -16.52
CA SER A 46 17.99 123.40 -17.27
C SER A 46 19.11 122.65 -16.53
N LEU A 47 20.02 123.35 -15.85
CA LEU A 47 21.07 122.75 -15.02
C LEU A 47 20.51 122.03 -13.80
N VAL A 48 19.50 122.60 -13.15
CA VAL A 48 18.80 121.97 -12.01
C VAL A 48 18.06 120.70 -12.46
N LEU A 49 17.35 120.76 -13.60
CA LEU A 49 16.68 119.57 -14.16
C LEU A 49 17.67 118.51 -14.65
N ALA A 50 18.82 118.90 -15.19
CA ALA A 50 19.89 117.98 -15.57
C ALA A 50 20.51 117.31 -14.34
N ALA A 51 20.79 118.06 -13.27
CA ALA A 51 21.26 117.51 -12.00
C ALA A 51 20.22 116.56 -11.36
N TYR A 52 18.93 116.92 -11.43
CA TYR A 52 17.83 116.06 -10.99
C TYR A 52 17.71 114.77 -11.83
N ALA A 53 17.85 114.87 -13.15
CA ALA A 53 17.89 113.70 -14.02
C ALA A 53 19.09 112.78 -13.73
N LEU A 54 20.27 113.35 -13.49
CA LEU A 54 21.50 112.61 -13.18
C LEU A 54 21.41 111.93 -11.81
N PHE A 55 20.77 112.58 -10.83
CA PHE A 55 20.42 111.96 -9.54
C PHE A 55 19.46 110.77 -9.72
N LEU A 56 18.42 110.92 -10.53
CA LEU A 56 17.46 109.85 -10.81
C LEU A 56 18.10 108.68 -11.58
N LEU A 57 19.00 108.95 -12.53
CA LEU A 57 19.76 107.92 -13.25
C LEU A 57 20.70 107.15 -12.32
N ARG A 58 21.44 107.83 -11.43
CA ARG A 58 22.26 107.18 -10.39
C ARG A 58 21.41 106.33 -9.44
N ARG A 59 20.21 106.80 -9.10
CA ARG A 59 19.25 106.04 -8.30
C ARG A 59 18.80 104.77 -9.02
N THR A 60 18.46 104.85 -10.30
CA THR A 60 18.14 103.69 -11.14
C THR A 60 19.31 102.70 -11.23
N GLU A 61 20.53 103.18 -11.46
CA GLU A 61 21.74 102.35 -11.54
C GLU A 61 22.00 101.58 -10.24
N ARG A 62 21.82 102.24 -9.09
CA ARG A 62 21.90 101.59 -7.77
C ARG A 62 20.84 100.50 -7.63
N THR A 63 19.58 100.78 -7.98
CA THR A 63 18.49 99.79 -7.89
C THR A 63 18.74 98.56 -8.78
N ILE A 64 19.20 98.76 -10.02
CA ILE A 64 19.58 97.66 -10.91
C ILE A 64 20.75 96.88 -10.32
N GLY A 65 21.74 97.57 -9.73
CA GLY A 65 22.87 96.95 -9.05
C GLY A 65 22.46 96.09 -7.86
N ASP A 66 21.46 96.50 -7.09
CA ASP A 66 20.94 95.73 -5.94
C ASP A 66 20.15 94.50 -6.38
N CYS A 67 19.30 94.62 -7.41
CA CYS A 67 18.66 93.46 -8.04
C CYS A 67 19.69 92.47 -8.60
N ARG A 68 20.74 92.95 -9.28
CA ARG A 68 21.82 92.10 -9.81
C ARG A 68 22.50 91.31 -8.70
N LYS A 69 22.86 91.94 -7.58
CA LYS A 69 23.49 91.24 -6.44
C LYS A 69 22.59 90.14 -5.88
N VAL A 70 21.29 90.42 -5.74
CA VAL A 70 20.32 89.44 -5.23
C VAL A 70 20.17 88.27 -6.21
N LEU A 71 20.06 88.54 -7.52
CA LEU A 71 20.05 87.50 -8.57
C LEU A 71 21.34 86.68 -8.62
N GLU A 72 22.51 87.29 -8.45
CA GLU A 72 23.80 86.59 -8.38
C GLU A 72 23.89 85.66 -7.17
N LYS A 73 23.35 86.07 -6.02
CA LYS A 73 23.25 85.19 -4.84
C LYS A 73 22.26 84.06 -5.07
N GLY A 74 21.10 84.34 -5.67
CA GLY A 74 20.12 83.34 -6.06
C GLY A 74 20.68 82.31 -7.03
N ALA A 75 21.47 82.74 -8.03
CA ALA A 75 22.16 81.86 -8.96
C ALA A 75 23.18 80.92 -8.28
N ARG A 76 23.65 81.25 -7.08
CA ARG A 76 24.50 80.39 -6.24
C ARG A 76 23.71 79.53 -5.25
N GLY A 77 22.38 79.49 -5.36
CA GLY A 77 21.50 78.67 -4.53
C GLY A 77 21.05 79.31 -3.21
N ARG A 78 21.29 80.61 -2.99
CA ARG A 78 20.81 81.34 -1.80
C ARG A 78 19.48 82.01 -2.10
N PHE A 79 18.38 81.26 -2.01
CA PHE A 79 17.05 81.71 -2.39
C PHE A 79 16.29 82.44 -1.29
N GLU A 80 16.90 82.72 -0.14
CA GLU A 80 16.32 83.47 0.99
C GLU A 80 16.59 84.98 0.89
N GLU A 81 17.47 85.39 -0.03
CA GLU A 81 17.86 86.79 -0.22
C GLU A 81 16.79 87.58 -0.97
N ARG A 82 16.48 88.80 -0.52
CA ARG A 82 15.42 89.63 -1.13
C ARG A 82 15.92 91.04 -1.41
N VAL A 83 15.36 91.65 -2.46
CA VAL A 83 15.48 93.09 -2.68
C VAL A 83 14.57 93.78 -1.67
N LEU A 84 15.18 94.50 -0.72
CA LEU A 84 14.49 95.20 0.37
C LEU A 84 14.25 96.67 0.03
N GLY A 85 13.22 97.28 0.63
CA GLY A 85 12.97 98.73 0.50
C GLY A 85 12.55 99.19 -0.89
N ILE A 86 11.58 98.50 -1.50
CA ILE A 86 11.06 98.83 -2.85
C ILE A 86 10.35 100.19 -2.79
N THR A 87 11.05 101.23 -3.22
CA THR A 87 10.53 102.62 -3.28
C THR A 87 10.37 103.13 -4.72
N GLU A 88 10.76 102.31 -5.70
CA GLU A 88 10.65 102.59 -7.13
C GLU A 88 9.29 102.14 -7.65
N GLY A 89 8.60 103.01 -8.40
CA GLY A 89 7.38 102.66 -9.14
C GLY A 89 7.67 102.18 -10.57
N GLY A 90 6.62 101.87 -11.33
CA GLY A 90 6.73 101.54 -12.76
C GLY A 90 7.56 100.29 -13.05
N ASP A 91 8.22 100.26 -14.21
CA ASP A 91 8.96 99.08 -14.70
C ASP A 91 10.09 98.63 -13.75
N LEU A 92 10.73 99.58 -13.05
CA LEU A 92 11.84 99.28 -12.15
C LEU A 92 11.34 98.64 -10.83
N GLY A 93 10.21 99.13 -10.30
CA GLY A 93 9.53 98.47 -9.18
C GLY A 93 9.00 97.09 -9.57
N ALA A 94 8.42 96.96 -10.76
CA ALA A 94 7.98 95.67 -11.30
C ALA A 94 9.15 94.69 -11.47
N PHE A 95 10.33 95.15 -11.89
CA PHE A 95 11.55 94.33 -11.97
C PHE A 95 12.04 93.87 -10.60
N MET A 96 12.00 94.74 -9.58
CA MET A 96 12.34 94.37 -8.19
C MET A 96 11.38 93.30 -7.64
N HIS A 97 10.07 93.48 -7.85
CA HIS A 97 9.06 92.48 -7.47
C HIS A 97 9.24 91.17 -8.22
N ALA A 98 9.43 91.20 -9.54
CA ALA A 98 9.68 90.00 -10.34
C ALA A 98 10.95 89.24 -9.91
N THR A 99 11.98 89.96 -9.47
CA THR A 99 13.20 89.37 -8.89
C THR A 99 12.89 88.59 -7.61
N ASN A 100 12.14 89.21 -6.68
CA ASN A 100 11.73 88.54 -5.43
C ASN A 100 10.79 87.37 -5.71
N ASP A 101 9.79 87.54 -6.58
CA ASP A 101 8.83 86.49 -6.95
C ASP A 101 9.53 85.26 -7.54
N LEU A 102 10.57 85.46 -8.38
CA LEU A 102 11.37 84.36 -8.92
C LEU A 102 12.11 83.60 -7.82
N LEU A 103 12.71 84.32 -6.85
CA LEU A 103 13.41 83.70 -5.72
C LEU A 103 12.45 83.00 -4.76
N ASP A 104 11.29 83.59 -4.45
CA ASP A 104 10.25 82.99 -3.62
C ASP A 104 9.75 81.67 -4.22
N ARG A 105 9.47 81.66 -5.54
CA ARG A 105 9.04 80.44 -6.25
C ARG A 105 10.13 79.38 -6.28
N THR A 106 11.38 79.79 -6.45
CA THR A 106 12.52 78.87 -6.49
C THR A 106 12.79 78.28 -5.10
N ASP A 107 12.78 79.09 -4.04
CA ASP A 107 12.92 78.64 -2.64
C ASP A 107 11.80 77.67 -2.27
N ALA A 108 10.54 78.06 -2.51
CA ALA A 108 9.37 77.22 -2.20
C ALA A 108 9.44 75.87 -2.92
N PHE A 109 9.79 75.85 -4.21
CA PHE A 109 9.94 74.60 -4.95
C PHE A 109 11.08 73.73 -4.41
N VAL A 110 12.28 74.29 -4.21
CA VAL A 110 13.44 73.53 -3.72
C VAL A 110 13.17 72.96 -2.33
N ARG A 111 12.60 73.76 -1.43
CA ARG A 111 12.28 73.33 -0.06
C ARG A 111 11.23 72.23 -0.03
N GLU A 112 10.15 72.37 -0.79
CA GLU A 112 9.10 71.36 -0.86
C GLU A 112 9.59 70.07 -1.53
N ALA A 113 10.36 70.19 -2.62
CA ALA A 113 10.93 69.04 -3.32
C ALA A 113 11.92 68.27 -2.44
N ALA A 114 12.84 68.97 -1.75
CA ALA A 114 13.77 68.35 -0.82
C ALA A 114 13.02 67.63 0.30
N ALA A 115 12.05 68.28 0.92
CA ALA A 115 11.33 67.69 2.04
C ALA A 115 10.43 66.49 1.62
N SER A 116 9.83 66.52 0.42
CA SER A 116 9.10 65.36 -0.12
C SER A 116 10.06 64.19 -0.41
N LEU A 117 11.22 64.46 -1.01
CA LEU A 117 12.20 63.43 -1.34
C LEU A 117 12.92 62.86 -0.11
N GLU A 118 13.13 63.63 0.95
CA GLU A 118 13.61 63.12 2.24
C GLU A 118 12.64 62.12 2.86
N TYR A 119 11.33 62.39 2.76
CA TYR A 119 10.31 61.46 3.21
C TYR A 119 10.29 60.18 2.36
N VAL A 120 10.42 60.30 1.04
CA VAL A 120 10.58 59.14 0.13
C VAL A 120 11.82 58.33 0.47
N ARG A 121 12.96 58.97 0.77
CA ARG A 121 14.20 58.31 1.19
C ARG A 121 14.00 57.50 2.48
N ASP A 122 13.19 58.00 3.40
CA ASP A 122 12.88 57.34 4.67
C ASP A 122 11.67 56.39 4.56
N ASN A 123 11.32 55.91 3.35
CA ASN A 123 10.19 55.03 3.03
C ASN A 123 8.80 55.57 3.47
N LYS A 124 8.64 56.90 3.53
CA LYS A 124 7.38 57.58 3.90
C LYS A 124 6.82 58.34 2.70
N TYR A 125 5.78 57.82 2.08
CA TYR A 125 5.28 58.35 0.79
C TYR A 125 4.12 59.36 0.91
N PHE A 126 3.68 59.69 2.13
CA PHE A 126 2.51 60.54 2.35
C PHE A 126 2.78 62.04 2.16
N ARG A 127 4.04 62.49 2.18
CA ARG A 127 4.38 63.91 2.02
C ARG A 127 4.49 64.30 0.55
N ARG A 128 3.50 65.06 0.08
CA ARG A 128 3.46 65.61 -1.28
C ARG A 128 3.92 67.06 -1.30
N ILE A 129 4.54 67.47 -2.40
CA ILE A 129 4.87 68.87 -2.69
C ILE A 129 3.58 69.67 -2.76
N ILE A 130 3.50 70.76 -2.00
CA ILE A 130 2.36 71.68 -2.05
C ILE A 130 2.39 72.44 -3.38
N SER A 131 1.48 72.11 -4.31
CA SER A 131 1.42 72.72 -5.65
C SER A 131 0.75 74.11 -5.67
N ARG A 132 0.07 74.50 -4.58
CA ARG A 132 -0.63 75.78 -4.48
C ARG A 132 0.36 76.94 -4.54
N GLY A 133 0.24 77.80 -5.54
CA GLY A 133 1.11 78.96 -5.75
C GLY A 133 2.28 78.73 -6.72
N MET A 134 2.52 77.48 -7.13
CA MET A 134 3.49 77.15 -8.17
C MET A 134 2.92 77.44 -9.56
N GLN A 135 3.76 77.85 -10.51
CA GLN A 135 3.36 78.20 -11.87
C GLN A 135 4.37 77.68 -12.90
N GLY A 136 3.90 77.44 -14.13
CA GLY A 136 4.74 77.03 -15.26
C GLY A 136 5.58 75.79 -14.94
N SER A 137 6.88 75.85 -15.22
CA SER A 137 7.80 74.72 -15.02
C SER A 137 7.86 74.22 -13.58
N PHE A 138 7.71 75.09 -12.57
CA PHE A 138 7.72 74.67 -11.16
C PHE A 138 6.51 73.79 -10.82
N LEU A 139 5.32 74.17 -11.30
CA LEU A 139 4.10 73.38 -11.12
C LEU A 139 4.21 72.02 -11.83
N HIS A 140 4.75 72.01 -13.04
CA HIS A 140 4.98 70.77 -13.79
C HIS A 140 5.94 69.83 -13.04
N SER A 141 7.11 70.32 -12.64
CA SER A 141 8.10 69.52 -11.90
C SER A 141 7.56 69.01 -10.56
N ALA A 142 6.82 69.84 -9.83
CA ALA A 142 6.14 69.41 -8.60
C ALA A 142 5.10 68.31 -8.86
N GLY A 143 4.36 68.42 -9.96
CA GLY A 143 3.44 67.38 -10.43
C GLY A 143 4.16 66.07 -10.75
N VAL A 144 5.30 66.13 -11.45
CA VAL A 144 6.13 64.96 -11.76
C VAL A 144 6.66 64.28 -10.50
N ILE A 145 7.21 65.05 -9.55
CA ILE A 145 7.71 64.48 -8.28
C ILE A 145 6.56 63.87 -7.48
N ASN A 146 5.42 64.56 -7.37
CA ASN A 146 4.25 63.98 -6.71
C ASN A 146 3.76 62.71 -7.40
N ALA A 147 3.70 62.67 -8.73
CA ALA A 147 3.33 61.46 -9.47
C ALA A 147 4.33 60.32 -9.24
N ALA A 148 5.64 60.63 -9.24
CA ALA A 148 6.70 59.66 -8.97
C ALA A 148 6.59 59.09 -7.53
N SER A 149 6.43 59.92 -6.51
CA SER A 149 6.24 59.46 -5.13
C SER A 149 4.98 58.60 -4.98
N GLY A 150 3.92 58.88 -5.75
CA GLY A 150 2.71 58.07 -5.78
C GLY A 150 2.93 56.72 -6.45
N ALA A 151 3.59 56.71 -7.60
CA ALA A 151 3.92 55.48 -8.30
C ALA A 151 4.83 54.57 -7.45
N ILE A 152 5.79 55.14 -6.71
CA ILE A 152 6.64 54.39 -5.78
C ILE A 152 5.80 53.83 -4.62
N GLU A 153 4.91 54.63 -4.01
CA GLU A 153 4.00 54.17 -2.95
C GLU A 153 3.15 52.98 -3.39
N ASP A 154 2.53 53.09 -4.57
CA ASP A 154 1.68 52.05 -5.13
C ASP A 154 2.50 50.79 -5.45
N ARG A 155 3.73 50.96 -5.94
CA ARG A 155 4.64 49.85 -6.22
C ARG A 155 5.07 49.11 -4.94
N VAL A 156 5.38 49.84 -3.88
CA VAL A 156 5.73 49.29 -2.57
C VAL A 156 4.56 48.52 -1.97
N LYS A 157 3.35 49.08 -2.01
CA LYS A 157 2.12 48.39 -1.56
C LYS A 157 1.82 47.13 -2.36
N ALA A 158 1.91 47.22 -3.69
CA ALA A 158 1.70 46.09 -4.57
C ALA A 158 2.72 44.96 -4.32
N PHE A 159 3.99 45.33 -4.09
CA PHE A 159 5.03 44.36 -3.75
C PHE A 159 4.77 43.68 -2.40
N GLY A 160 4.35 44.42 -1.38
CA GLY A 160 3.93 43.85 -0.10
C GLY A 160 2.79 42.84 -0.24
N GLY A 161 1.77 43.17 -1.02
CA GLY A 161 0.65 42.23 -1.29
C GLY A 161 1.08 40.96 -2.04
N VAL A 162 2.01 41.07 -3.00
CA VAL A 162 2.59 39.91 -3.67
C VAL A 162 3.42 39.06 -2.71
N ALA A 163 4.21 39.70 -1.83
CA ALA A 163 5.01 39.01 -0.83
C ALA A 163 4.14 38.26 0.20
N ASP A 164 3.05 38.88 0.68
CA ASP A 164 2.12 38.23 1.61
C ASP A 164 1.39 37.04 0.95
N THR A 165 1.01 37.17 -0.33
CA THR A 165 0.40 36.07 -1.09
C THR A 165 1.39 34.92 -1.31
N PHE A 166 2.66 35.26 -1.59
CA PHE A 166 3.72 34.28 -1.73
C PHE A 166 3.99 33.53 -0.40
N GLU A 167 4.05 34.26 0.73
CA GLU A 167 4.18 33.67 2.08
C GLU A 167 3.02 32.71 2.37
N ALA A 168 1.78 33.13 2.10
CA ALA A 168 0.60 32.28 2.33
C ALA A 168 0.60 31.01 1.48
N ASN A 169 0.93 31.11 0.19
CA ASN A 169 0.99 29.96 -0.71
C ASN A 169 2.11 28.98 -0.32
N LEU A 170 3.31 29.49 -0.01
CA LEU A 170 4.42 28.63 0.41
C LEU A 170 4.12 27.92 1.73
N ARG A 171 3.53 28.63 2.70
CA ARG A 171 3.12 28.02 3.98
C ARG A 171 2.15 26.87 3.74
N GLY A 172 1.15 27.05 2.87
CA GLY A 172 0.21 25.98 2.51
C GLY A 172 0.90 24.76 1.90
N VAL A 173 1.86 24.96 0.99
CA VAL A 173 2.63 23.86 0.38
C VAL A 173 3.47 23.11 1.43
N VAL A 174 4.11 23.83 2.35
CA VAL A 174 4.92 23.21 3.40
C VAL A 174 4.06 22.42 4.40
N GLU A 175 2.90 22.96 4.79
CA GLU A 175 1.94 22.25 5.63
C GLU A 175 1.43 20.96 4.96
N GLU A 176 1.09 21.01 3.67
CA GLU A 176 0.66 19.84 2.89
C GLU A 176 1.78 18.80 2.74
N LEU A 177 3.02 19.25 2.56
CA LEU A 177 4.18 18.37 2.47
C LEU A 177 4.45 17.66 3.80
N GLY A 178 4.38 18.38 4.92
CA GLY A 178 4.50 17.79 6.26
C GLY A 178 3.38 16.78 6.57
N GLN A 179 2.14 17.08 6.18
CA GLN A 179 1.02 16.14 6.31
C GLN A 179 1.22 14.87 5.46
N SER A 180 1.74 15.02 4.24
CA SER A 180 2.05 13.91 3.34
C SER A 180 3.18 13.03 3.91
N ALA A 181 4.24 13.65 4.44
CA ALA A 181 5.34 12.95 5.10
C ALA A 181 4.87 12.17 6.33
N SER A 182 4.05 12.77 7.19
CA SER A 182 3.44 12.10 8.36
C SER A 182 2.56 10.91 7.95
N SER A 183 1.79 11.07 6.87
CA SER A 183 0.95 9.99 6.33
C SER A 183 1.79 8.84 5.80
N LEU A 184 2.85 9.13 5.02
CA LEU A 184 3.81 8.13 4.55
C LEU A 184 4.49 7.39 5.70
N SER A 185 4.91 8.10 6.75
CA SER A 185 5.51 7.51 7.94
C SER A 185 4.55 6.53 8.62
N THR A 186 3.30 6.92 8.81
CA THR A 186 2.26 6.06 9.40
C THR A 186 2.01 4.82 8.55
N THR A 187 1.87 4.97 7.23
CA THR A 187 1.68 3.84 6.30
C THR A 187 2.89 2.90 6.31
N SER A 188 4.11 3.43 6.35
CA SER A 188 5.33 2.63 6.40
C SER A 188 5.43 1.79 7.68
N GLN A 189 5.06 2.37 8.84
CA GLN A 189 5.04 1.63 10.11
C GLN A 189 4.00 0.50 10.10
N ALA A 190 2.81 0.77 9.55
CA ALA A 190 1.78 -0.26 9.39
C ALA A 190 2.26 -1.39 8.47
N LEU A 191 2.97 -1.06 7.39
CA LEU A 191 3.52 -2.03 6.45
C LEU A 191 4.63 -2.89 7.07
N ALA A 192 5.53 -2.30 7.85
CA ALA A 192 6.56 -3.03 8.62
C ALA A 192 5.93 -3.97 9.66
N HIS A 193 4.90 -3.52 10.36
CA HIS A 193 4.18 -4.37 11.31
C HIS A 193 3.47 -5.53 10.63
N SER A 194 2.78 -5.28 9.52
CA SER A 194 2.13 -6.31 8.71
C SER A 194 3.15 -7.32 8.15
N SER A 195 4.32 -6.86 7.72
CA SER A 195 5.40 -7.73 7.22
C SER A 195 5.95 -8.63 8.34
N THR A 196 6.13 -8.09 9.54
CA THR A 196 6.53 -8.89 10.72
C THR A 196 5.49 -9.97 11.05
N ASP A 197 4.19 -9.64 11.04
CA ASP A 197 3.13 -10.63 11.30
C ASP A 197 3.06 -11.69 10.19
N ALA A 198 3.20 -11.28 8.93
CA ALA A 198 3.25 -12.17 7.79
C ALA A 198 4.45 -13.13 7.89
N SER A 199 5.64 -12.63 8.22
CA SER A 199 6.85 -13.47 8.40
C SER A 199 6.62 -14.58 9.43
N ARG A 200 6.03 -14.23 10.59
CA ARG A 200 5.70 -15.20 11.64
C ARG A 200 4.63 -16.20 11.22
N ARG A 201 3.69 -15.82 10.35
CA ARG A 201 2.70 -16.74 9.78
C ARG A 201 3.37 -17.70 8.79
N THR A 202 4.23 -17.20 7.93
CA THR A 202 5.01 -17.98 6.96
C THR A 202 5.88 -19.03 7.66
N GLU A 203 6.55 -18.69 8.76
CA GLU A 203 7.28 -19.66 9.60
C GLU A 203 6.38 -20.77 10.14
N ARG A 204 5.22 -20.42 10.70
CA ARG A 204 4.26 -21.42 11.20
C ARG A 204 3.74 -22.35 10.11
N VAL A 205 3.49 -21.82 8.90
CA VAL A 205 3.06 -22.66 7.77
C VAL A 205 4.20 -23.58 7.35
N ARG A 206 5.44 -23.08 7.27
CA ARG A 206 6.61 -23.91 6.95
C ARG A 206 6.76 -25.07 7.93
N ASP A 207 6.64 -24.80 9.23
CA ASP A 207 6.76 -25.83 10.27
C ASP A 207 5.60 -26.84 10.21
N ALA A 208 4.39 -26.38 9.86
CA ALA A 208 3.23 -27.26 9.65
C ALA A 208 3.37 -28.13 8.39
N SER A 209 3.90 -27.58 7.30
CA SER A 209 4.21 -28.33 6.08
C SER A 209 5.29 -29.39 6.32
N ALA A 210 6.34 -29.08 7.09
CA ALA A 210 7.36 -30.04 7.47
C ALA A 210 6.77 -31.23 8.24
N GLN A 211 5.90 -30.96 9.23
CA GLN A 211 5.17 -32.01 9.96
C GLN A 211 4.24 -32.81 9.06
N ALA A 212 3.53 -32.16 8.14
CA ALA A 212 2.66 -32.84 7.18
C ALA A 212 3.45 -33.79 6.25
N SER A 213 4.65 -33.39 5.84
CA SER A 213 5.55 -34.23 5.03
C SER A 213 6.03 -35.47 5.81
N GLU A 214 6.42 -35.28 7.08
CA GLU A 214 6.77 -36.39 7.98
C GLU A 214 5.59 -37.35 8.18
N HIS A 215 4.40 -36.83 8.41
CA HIS A 215 3.18 -37.64 8.53
C HIS A 215 2.85 -38.39 7.24
N ALA A 216 2.99 -37.75 6.07
CA ALA A 216 2.80 -38.43 4.78
C ALA A 216 3.80 -39.59 4.62
N ALA A 217 5.08 -39.37 4.96
CA ALA A 217 6.09 -40.42 4.93
C ALA A 217 5.76 -41.61 5.87
N MET A 218 5.25 -41.32 7.07
CA MET A 218 4.80 -42.38 7.99
C MET A 218 3.60 -43.16 7.46
N VAL A 219 2.62 -42.50 6.84
CA VAL A 219 1.46 -43.18 6.23
C VAL A 219 1.90 -44.01 5.02
N ALA A 220 2.86 -43.53 4.22
CA ALA A 220 3.44 -44.30 3.12
C ALA A 220 4.08 -45.60 3.62
N ALA A 221 4.92 -45.51 4.66
CA ALA A 221 5.54 -46.67 5.28
C ALA A 221 4.49 -47.66 5.84
N ALA A 222 3.46 -47.16 6.51
CA ALA A 222 2.36 -47.99 7.00
C ALA A 222 1.57 -48.68 5.87
N ALA A 223 1.39 -48.00 4.73
CA ALA A 223 0.75 -48.59 3.54
C ALA A 223 1.63 -49.69 2.92
N GLU A 224 2.95 -49.54 2.89
CA GLU A 224 3.88 -50.58 2.45
C GLU A 224 3.85 -51.80 3.38
N GLU A 225 3.84 -51.60 4.70
CA GLU A 225 3.70 -52.69 5.67
C GLU A 225 2.36 -53.43 5.53
N LEU A 226 1.26 -52.69 5.34
CA LEU A 226 -0.06 -53.29 5.07
C LEU A 226 -0.06 -54.10 3.78
N HIS A 227 0.58 -53.61 2.72
CA HIS A 227 0.68 -54.33 1.45
C HIS A 227 1.44 -55.65 1.61
N ALA A 228 2.52 -55.66 2.38
CA ALA A 228 3.25 -56.89 2.71
C ALA A 228 2.37 -57.89 3.50
N ALA A 229 1.66 -57.42 4.52
CA ALA A 229 0.75 -58.26 5.32
C ALA A 229 -0.40 -58.85 4.48
N ILE A 230 -1.00 -58.05 3.59
CA ILE A 230 -2.06 -58.49 2.66
C ILE A 230 -1.53 -59.58 1.72
N THR A 231 -0.31 -59.42 1.20
CA THR A 231 0.32 -60.43 0.33
C THR A 231 0.55 -61.75 1.05
N GLU A 232 0.99 -61.70 2.32
CA GLU A 232 1.13 -62.89 3.16
C GLU A 232 -0.22 -63.58 3.40
N ILE A 233 -1.25 -62.82 3.78
CA ILE A 233 -2.60 -63.36 4.03
C ILE A 233 -3.16 -64.00 2.75
N SER A 234 -2.97 -63.36 1.59
CA SER A 234 -3.38 -63.93 0.29
C SER A 234 -2.73 -65.29 0.04
N GLY A 235 -1.42 -65.42 0.30
CA GLY A 235 -0.70 -66.68 0.22
C GLY A 235 -1.20 -67.73 1.22
N GLN A 236 -1.50 -67.34 2.46
CA GLN A 236 -2.07 -68.22 3.47
C GLN A 236 -3.48 -68.71 3.09
N MET A 237 -4.31 -67.86 2.47
CA MET A 237 -5.64 -68.25 1.97
C MET A 237 -5.54 -69.25 0.81
N GLY A 238 -4.60 -69.04 -0.11
CA GLY A 238 -4.32 -70.00 -1.18
C GLY A 238 -3.96 -71.38 -0.62
N ARG A 239 -3.06 -71.43 0.37
CA ARG A 239 -2.66 -72.67 1.05
C ARG A 239 -3.82 -73.32 1.82
N SER A 240 -4.66 -72.55 2.49
CA SER A 240 -5.86 -73.07 3.18
C SER A 240 -6.84 -73.72 2.20
N ASN A 241 -7.02 -73.13 1.01
CA ASN A 241 -7.88 -73.70 -0.02
C ASN A 241 -7.30 -75.02 -0.58
N GLU A 242 -5.98 -75.10 -0.81
CA GLU A 242 -5.32 -76.35 -1.19
C GLU A 242 -5.50 -77.46 -0.14
N ILE A 243 -5.33 -77.13 1.14
CA ILE A 243 -5.53 -78.09 2.25
C ILE A 243 -6.99 -78.56 2.29
N ALA A 244 -7.95 -77.64 2.12
CA ALA A 244 -9.37 -77.99 2.08
C ALA A 244 -9.69 -78.94 0.92
N GLN A 245 -9.16 -78.67 -0.27
CA GLN A 245 -9.34 -79.55 -1.43
C GLN A 245 -8.75 -80.94 -1.21
N GLN A 246 -7.55 -81.02 -0.62
CA GLN A 246 -6.92 -82.30 -0.25
C GLN A 246 -7.76 -83.06 0.79
N ALA A 247 -8.26 -82.38 1.83
CA ALA A 247 -9.10 -82.98 2.86
C ALA A 247 -10.42 -83.51 2.28
N THR A 248 -11.06 -82.79 1.37
CA THR A 248 -12.27 -83.25 0.66
C THR A 248 -11.98 -84.51 -0.14
N ALA A 249 -10.91 -84.54 -0.94
CA ALA A 249 -10.52 -85.73 -1.71
C ALA A 249 -10.23 -86.94 -0.82
N GLN A 250 -9.55 -86.73 0.31
CA GLN A 250 -9.27 -87.77 1.31
C GLN A 250 -10.56 -88.31 1.95
N ALA A 251 -11.51 -87.42 2.29
CA ALA A 251 -12.79 -87.77 2.86
C ALA A 251 -13.65 -88.59 1.87
N GLU A 252 -13.69 -88.18 0.60
CA GLU A 252 -14.38 -88.92 -0.47
C GLU A 252 -13.78 -90.33 -0.66
N GLN A 253 -12.45 -90.44 -0.69
CA GLN A 253 -11.77 -91.74 -0.78
C GLN A 253 -12.10 -92.64 0.42
N THR A 254 -12.08 -92.08 1.63
CA THR A 254 -12.39 -92.80 2.87
C THR A 254 -13.86 -93.24 2.87
N SER A 255 -14.78 -92.37 2.45
CA SER A 255 -16.20 -92.68 2.30
C SER A 255 -16.41 -93.88 1.38
N ALA A 256 -15.76 -93.88 0.21
CA ALA A 256 -15.84 -94.99 -0.75
C ALA A 256 -15.30 -96.32 -0.18
N GLN A 257 -14.27 -96.28 0.66
CA GLN A 257 -13.75 -97.48 1.34
C GLN A 257 -14.71 -97.99 2.41
N VAL A 258 -15.32 -97.10 3.19
CA VAL A 258 -16.32 -97.47 4.20
C VAL A 258 -17.56 -98.05 3.52
N THR A 259 -18.04 -97.49 2.41
CA THR A 259 -19.15 -98.05 1.63
C THR A 259 -18.86 -99.48 1.17
N LYS A 260 -17.64 -99.76 0.69
CA LYS A 260 -17.22 -101.14 0.33
C LYS A 260 -17.21 -102.08 1.53
N LEU A 261 -16.84 -101.59 2.72
CA LEU A 261 -16.92 -102.38 3.96
C LEU A 261 -18.38 -102.68 4.34
N THR A 262 -19.28 -101.71 4.22
CA THR A 262 -20.72 -101.91 4.45
C THR A 262 -21.28 -102.97 3.50
N GLU A 263 -20.96 -102.90 2.21
CA GLU A 263 -21.36 -103.92 1.22
C GLU A 263 -20.78 -105.31 1.51
N ALA A 264 -19.55 -105.39 2.04
CA ALA A 264 -18.94 -106.64 2.43
C ALA A 264 -19.62 -107.23 3.67
N ALA A 265 -19.90 -106.40 4.68
CA ALA A 265 -20.62 -106.81 5.88
C ALA A 265 -22.05 -107.28 5.55
N GLN A 266 -22.75 -106.60 4.63
CA GLN A 266 -24.06 -107.03 4.12
C GLN A 266 -24.00 -108.45 3.55
N ARG A 267 -23.03 -108.73 2.66
CA ARG A 267 -22.83 -110.05 2.06
C ARG A 267 -22.49 -111.12 3.10
N ILE A 268 -21.70 -110.78 4.11
CA ILE A 268 -21.42 -111.71 5.22
C ILE A 268 -22.72 -112.00 5.98
N GLY A 269 -23.54 -110.98 6.26
CA GLY A 269 -24.85 -111.15 6.90
C GLY A 269 -25.78 -112.10 6.13
N GLU A 270 -25.84 -111.97 4.81
CA GLU A 270 -26.60 -112.88 3.93
C GLU A 270 -26.10 -114.34 4.04
N VAL A 271 -24.77 -114.53 4.03
CA VAL A 271 -24.17 -115.86 4.18
C VAL A 271 -24.43 -116.45 5.57
N VAL A 272 -24.32 -115.65 6.64
CA VAL A 272 -24.62 -116.07 8.02
C VAL A 272 -26.09 -116.48 8.17
N GLY A 273 -27.01 -115.74 7.54
CA GLY A 273 -28.42 -116.11 7.46
C GLY A 273 -28.62 -117.48 6.80
N LEU A 274 -28.02 -117.69 5.63
CA LEU A 274 -28.08 -118.98 4.94
C LEU A 274 -27.51 -120.14 5.78
N ILE A 275 -26.38 -119.95 6.46
CA ILE A 275 -25.80 -120.99 7.33
C ILE A 275 -26.72 -121.29 8.50
N THR A 276 -27.37 -120.27 9.08
CA THR A 276 -28.35 -120.45 10.16
C THR A 276 -29.55 -121.27 9.66
N ASP A 277 -30.05 -121.00 8.46
CA ASP A 277 -31.12 -121.79 7.85
C ASP A 277 -30.70 -123.25 7.60
N ILE A 278 -29.49 -123.47 7.09
CA ILE A 278 -28.92 -124.82 6.90
C ILE A 278 -28.79 -125.54 8.25
N ALA A 279 -28.31 -124.87 9.30
CA ALA A 279 -28.19 -125.44 10.64
C ALA A 279 -29.55 -125.82 11.22
N ASN A 280 -30.57 -124.97 11.06
CA ASN A 280 -31.94 -125.25 11.47
C ASN A 280 -32.54 -126.44 10.70
N GLN A 281 -32.34 -126.49 9.38
CA GLN A 281 -32.78 -127.60 8.54
C GLN A 281 -32.07 -128.91 8.92
N THR A 282 -30.76 -128.86 9.19
CA THR A 282 -29.96 -130.00 9.64
C THR A 282 -30.42 -130.50 10.99
N ASN A 283 -30.75 -129.60 11.92
CA ASN A 283 -31.32 -129.93 13.23
C ASN A 283 -32.69 -130.63 13.09
N LEU A 284 -33.55 -130.16 12.18
CA LEU A 284 -34.84 -130.80 11.89
C LEU A 284 -34.67 -132.18 11.24
N LEU A 285 -33.73 -132.33 10.30
CA LEU A 285 -33.40 -133.62 9.69
C LEU A 285 -32.84 -134.61 10.71
N ALA A 286 -31.94 -134.15 11.58
CA ALA A 286 -31.36 -134.95 12.66
C ALA A 286 -32.42 -135.36 13.69
N LEU A 287 -33.38 -134.49 14.00
CA LEU A 287 -34.53 -134.81 14.84
C LEU A 287 -35.40 -135.89 14.22
N ASN A 288 -35.74 -135.76 12.93
CA ASN A 288 -36.51 -136.78 12.20
C ASN A 288 -35.77 -138.12 12.16
N ALA A 289 -34.45 -138.10 11.94
CA ALA A 289 -33.61 -139.29 11.99
C ALA A 289 -33.56 -139.93 13.39
N THR A 290 -33.53 -139.12 14.45
CA THR A 290 -33.60 -139.60 15.85
C THR A 290 -34.94 -140.28 16.14
N ILE A 291 -36.05 -139.73 15.64
CA ILE A 291 -37.39 -140.31 15.77
C ILE A 291 -37.46 -141.67 15.05
N GLU A 292 -36.97 -141.74 13.81
CA GLU A 292 -37.01 -142.99 13.03
C GLU A 292 -36.06 -144.05 13.61
N ALA A 293 -34.91 -143.64 14.14
CA ALA A 293 -33.99 -144.53 14.87
C ALA A 293 -34.65 -145.11 16.14
N ALA A 294 -35.41 -144.30 16.88
CA ALA A 294 -36.19 -144.76 18.02
C ALA A 294 -37.30 -145.74 17.60
N ARG A 295 -37.91 -145.53 16.42
CA ARG A 295 -38.95 -146.39 15.84
C ARG A 295 -38.41 -147.76 15.41
N ALA A 296 -37.14 -147.84 15.01
CA ALA A 296 -36.44 -149.08 14.64
C ALA A 296 -35.98 -149.93 15.85
N GLY A 297 -36.15 -149.46 17.09
CA GLY A 297 -35.82 -150.22 18.31
C GLY A 297 -34.32 -150.51 18.47
N GLU A 298 -33.96 -151.73 18.87
CA GLU A 298 -32.56 -152.14 19.11
C GLU A 298 -31.67 -152.00 17.85
N ALA A 299 -32.23 -152.20 16.65
CA ALA A 299 -31.48 -152.09 15.39
C ALA A 299 -31.08 -150.64 15.04
N GLY A 300 -31.77 -149.64 15.62
CA GLY A 300 -31.56 -148.21 15.37
C GLY A 300 -30.57 -147.52 16.31
N LYS A 301 -30.06 -148.18 17.35
CA LYS A 301 -29.23 -147.54 18.41
C LYS A 301 -28.00 -146.80 17.88
N GLY A 302 -27.25 -147.39 16.94
CA GLY A 302 -26.08 -146.75 16.34
C GLY A 302 -26.44 -145.52 15.52
N PHE A 303 -27.59 -145.56 14.81
CA PHE A 303 -28.11 -144.44 14.04
C PHE A 303 -28.64 -143.32 14.94
N ALA A 304 -29.25 -143.66 16.09
CA ALA A 304 -29.71 -142.70 17.08
C ALA A 304 -28.56 -141.87 17.69
N VAL A 305 -27.40 -142.50 17.95
CA VAL A 305 -26.20 -141.78 18.45
C VAL A 305 -25.69 -140.79 17.41
N VAL A 306 -25.55 -141.20 16.15
CA VAL A 306 -25.11 -140.31 15.07
C VAL A 306 -26.11 -139.18 14.86
N ALA A 307 -27.42 -139.46 14.85
CA ALA A 307 -28.45 -138.43 14.72
C ALA A 307 -28.44 -137.44 15.89
N GLY A 308 -28.17 -137.89 17.12
CA GLY A 308 -28.00 -137.03 18.30
C GLY A 308 -26.75 -136.13 18.21
N GLU A 309 -25.64 -136.66 17.69
CA GLU A 309 -24.41 -135.88 17.49
C GLU A 309 -24.60 -134.81 16.40
N VAL A 310 -25.23 -135.18 15.27
CA VAL A 310 -25.57 -134.22 14.20
C VAL A 310 -26.51 -133.13 14.71
N LYS A 311 -27.49 -133.49 15.56
CA LYS A 311 -28.39 -132.52 16.20
C LYS A 311 -27.64 -131.53 17.10
N THR A 312 -26.69 -132.02 17.89
CA THR A 312 -25.84 -131.20 18.77
C THR A 312 -24.96 -130.25 17.96
N LEU A 313 -24.29 -130.75 16.92
CA LEU A 313 -23.47 -129.95 15.99
C LEU A 313 -24.30 -128.88 15.29
N ALA A 314 -25.51 -129.23 14.82
CA ALA A 314 -26.42 -128.27 14.20
C ALA A 314 -26.84 -127.15 15.17
N THR A 315 -27.12 -127.50 16.43
CA THR A 315 -27.46 -126.52 17.48
C THR A 315 -26.27 -125.61 17.82
N GLN A 316 -25.06 -126.16 17.93
CA GLN A 316 -23.84 -125.38 18.13
C GLN A 316 -23.56 -124.46 16.94
N THR A 317 -23.79 -124.94 15.71
CA THR A 317 -23.62 -124.15 14.48
C THR A 317 -24.59 -122.97 14.47
N ALA A 318 -25.87 -123.19 14.76
CA ALA A 318 -26.88 -122.13 14.84
C ALA A 318 -26.54 -121.06 15.89
N LYS A 319 -26.03 -121.49 17.05
CA LYS A 319 -25.60 -120.55 18.10
C LYS A 319 -24.36 -119.75 17.67
N ALA A 320 -23.37 -120.41 17.05
CA ALA A 320 -22.18 -119.72 16.56
C ALA A 320 -22.52 -118.72 15.44
N THR A 321 -23.46 -119.05 14.53
CA THR A 321 -23.92 -118.10 13.52
C THR A 321 -24.73 -116.95 14.09
N GLU A 322 -25.50 -117.16 15.16
CA GLU A 322 -26.16 -116.07 15.89
C GLU A 322 -25.14 -115.08 16.48
N GLU A 323 -24.09 -115.58 17.14
CA GLU A 323 -22.99 -114.74 17.67
C GLU A 323 -22.27 -113.98 16.54
N ILE A 324 -21.97 -114.64 15.41
CA ILE A 324 -21.40 -113.96 14.23
C ILE A 324 -22.36 -112.89 13.68
N GLY A 325 -23.66 -113.18 13.63
CA GLY A 325 -24.68 -112.23 13.20
C GLY A 325 -24.70 -110.96 14.05
N GLN A 326 -24.56 -111.09 15.37
CA GLN A 326 -24.43 -109.95 16.28
C GLN A 326 -23.16 -109.12 15.98
N HIS A 327 -22.02 -109.77 15.70
CA HIS A 327 -20.80 -109.08 15.31
C HIS A 327 -20.93 -108.35 13.97
N VAL A 328 -21.57 -108.97 12.97
CA VAL A 328 -21.82 -108.35 11.66
C VAL A 328 -22.72 -107.12 11.81
N ALA A 329 -23.80 -107.21 12.59
CA ALA A 329 -24.68 -106.08 12.87
C ALA A 329 -23.94 -104.93 13.57
N ALA A 330 -23.07 -105.24 14.54
CA ALA A 330 -22.22 -104.24 15.19
C ALA A 330 -21.24 -103.56 14.21
N ILE A 331 -20.65 -104.34 13.29
CA ILE A 331 -19.78 -103.80 12.23
C ILE A 331 -20.59 -102.87 11.31
N GLN A 332 -21.76 -103.30 10.85
CA GLN A 332 -22.65 -102.50 10.00
C GLN A 332 -23.00 -101.15 10.66
N ALA A 333 -23.44 -101.18 11.92
CA ALA A 333 -23.75 -99.97 12.68
C ALA A 333 -22.53 -99.04 12.84
N ALA A 334 -21.34 -99.60 13.11
CA ALA A 334 -20.10 -98.82 13.20
C ALA A 334 -19.71 -98.19 11.85
N THR A 335 -19.90 -98.91 10.74
CA THR A 335 -19.67 -98.36 9.40
C THR A 335 -20.68 -97.27 9.03
N GLU A 336 -21.97 -97.41 9.36
CA GLU A 336 -22.96 -96.35 9.14
C GLU A 336 -22.62 -95.07 9.93
N GLY A 337 -22.25 -95.22 11.20
CA GLY A 337 -21.76 -94.09 12.01
C GLY A 337 -20.53 -93.43 11.40
N SER A 338 -19.62 -94.22 10.82
CA SER A 338 -18.44 -93.70 10.13
C SER A 338 -18.80 -92.92 8.85
N VAL A 339 -19.77 -93.40 8.05
CA VAL A 339 -20.26 -92.68 6.86
C VAL A 339 -20.87 -91.33 7.25
N GLN A 340 -21.69 -91.29 8.31
CA GLN A 340 -22.27 -90.03 8.80
C GLN A 340 -21.18 -89.04 9.24
N ALA A 341 -20.21 -89.50 10.03
CA ALA A 341 -19.10 -88.66 10.48
C ALA A 341 -18.26 -88.11 9.30
N ILE A 342 -18.00 -88.94 8.28
CA ILE A 342 -17.30 -88.49 7.07
C ILE A 342 -18.13 -87.45 6.31
N GLY A 343 -19.45 -87.64 6.20
CA GLY A 343 -20.35 -86.67 5.58
C GLY A 343 -20.34 -85.31 6.29
N GLU A 344 -20.31 -85.30 7.62
CA GLU A 344 -20.16 -84.07 8.41
C GLU A 344 -18.81 -83.41 8.17
N ILE A 345 -17.71 -84.17 8.12
CA ILE A 345 -16.37 -83.66 7.80
C ILE A 345 -16.36 -82.99 6.42
N THR A 346 -16.90 -83.65 5.39
CA THR A 346 -16.99 -83.08 4.03
C THR A 346 -17.78 -81.77 4.01
N ARG A 347 -18.89 -81.68 4.76
CA ARG A 347 -19.66 -80.44 4.88
C ARG A 347 -18.83 -79.31 5.51
N VAL A 348 -18.16 -79.58 6.63
CA VAL A 348 -17.33 -78.60 7.34
C VAL A 348 -16.15 -78.13 6.48
N VAL A 349 -15.50 -79.04 5.74
CA VAL A 349 -14.42 -78.69 4.82
C VAL A 349 -14.93 -77.85 3.64
N GLY A 350 -16.12 -78.15 3.13
CA GLY A 350 -16.77 -77.34 2.09
C GLY A 350 -17.07 -75.91 2.57
N GLU A 351 -17.58 -75.76 3.80
CA GLU A 351 -17.77 -74.45 4.44
C GLU A 351 -16.45 -73.69 4.59
N LEU A 352 -15.37 -74.38 4.98
CA LEU A 352 -14.03 -73.80 5.12
C LEU A 352 -13.48 -73.30 3.78
N SER A 353 -13.70 -74.04 2.69
CA SER A 353 -13.34 -73.62 1.32
C SER A 353 -14.11 -72.36 0.90
N ALA A 354 -15.42 -72.31 1.16
CA ALA A 354 -16.24 -71.14 0.85
C ALA A 354 -15.80 -69.89 1.65
N ILE A 355 -15.51 -70.03 2.94
CA ILE A 355 -15.00 -68.93 3.77
C ILE A 355 -13.64 -68.46 3.27
N SER A 356 -12.73 -69.38 2.93
CA SER A 356 -11.40 -69.03 2.40
C SER A 356 -11.51 -68.24 1.09
N GLY A 357 -12.47 -68.60 0.23
CA GLY A 357 -12.78 -67.84 -1.00
C GLY A 357 -13.30 -66.43 -0.71
N ALA A 358 -14.20 -66.28 0.27
CA ALA A 358 -14.72 -64.97 0.67
C ALA A 358 -13.62 -64.07 1.27
N VAL A 359 -12.74 -64.63 2.10
CA VAL A 359 -11.60 -63.90 2.66
C VAL A 359 -10.62 -63.50 1.55
N ALA A 360 -10.32 -64.38 0.59
CA ALA A 360 -9.46 -64.05 -0.55
C ALA A 360 -10.02 -62.85 -1.36
N ALA A 361 -11.32 -62.82 -1.63
CA ALA A 361 -11.96 -61.69 -2.32
C ALA A 361 -11.85 -60.39 -1.51
N ALA A 362 -12.07 -60.43 -0.19
CA ALA A 362 -11.91 -59.27 0.67
C ALA A 362 -10.45 -58.77 0.73
N VAL A 363 -9.47 -59.69 0.69
CA VAL A 363 -8.04 -59.38 0.65
C VAL A 363 -7.66 -58.69 -0.67
N GLU A 364 -8.24 -59.09 -1.80
CA GLU A 364 -8.05 -58.39 -3.09
C GLU A 364 -8.58 -56.96 -3.06
N GLU A 365 -9.77 -56.75 -2.48
CA GLU A 365 -10.34 -55.40 -2.29
C GLU A 365 -9.46 -54.54 -1.37
N GLN A 366 -8.98 -55.13 -0.26
CA GLN A 366 -8.08 -54.45 0.68
C GLN A 366 -6.75 -54.08 0.04
N ASN A 367 -6.22 -54.91 -0.88
CA ASN A 367 -5.02 -54.61 -1.64
C ASN A 367 -5.23 -53.39 -2.56
N ALA A 368 -6.37 -53.33 -3.27
CA ALA A 368 -6.72 -52.20 -4.12
C ALA A 368 -6.84 -50.89 -3.32
N ALA A 369 -7.51 -50.93 -2.17
CA ALA A 369 -7.63 -49.77 -1.27
C ALA A 369 -6.26 -49.33 -0.73
N THR A 370 -5.39 -50.26 -0.35
CA THR A 370 -4.03 -49.94 0.15
C THR A 370 -3.17 -49.28 -0.93
N GLN A 371 -3.25 -49.73 -2.18
CA GLN A 371 -2.57 -49.08 -3.30
C GLN A 371 -3.12 -47.67 -3.58
N GLU A 372 -4.42 -47.46 -3.42
CA GLU A 372 -5.02 -46.14 -3.56
C GLU A 372 -4.60 -45.18 -2.44
N ILE A 373 -4.46 -45.68 -1.21
CA ILE A 373 -3.88 -44.93 -0.09
C ILE A 373 -2.45 -44.51 -0.43
N ALA A 374 -1.60 -45.45 -0.88
CA ALA A 374 -0.22 -45.14 -1.25
C ALA A 374 -0.12 -44.06 -2.34
N ARG A 375 -0.96 -44.17 -3.40
CA ARG A 375 -1.06 -43.13 -4.45
C ARG A 375 -1.51 -41.78 -3.90
N SER A 376 -2.52 -41.77 -3.03
CA SER A 376 -3.04 -40.55 -2.42
C SER A 376 -1.99 -39.86 -1.55
N VAL A 377 -1.25 -40.62 -0.76
CA VAL A 377 -0.15 -40.12 0.07
C VAL A 377 0.93 -39.48 -0.80
N GLN A 378 1.31 -40.09 -1.92
CA GLN A 378 2.29 -39.50 -2.83
C GLN A 378 1.80 -38.18 -3.45
N SER A 379 0.51 -38.08 -3.77
CA SER A 379 -0.09 -36.81 -4.21
C SER A 379 -0.09 -35.75 -3.10
N VAL A 380 -0.35 -36.15 -1.85
CA VAL A 380 -0.31 -35.25 -0.68
C VAL A 380 1.11 -34.76 -0.44
N SER A 381 2.12 -35.63 -0.51
CA SER A 381 3.53 -35.23 -0.40
C SER A 381 3.90 -34.18 -1.46
N GLY A 382 3.52 -34.40 -2.72
CA GLY A 382 3.75 -33.42 -3.79
C GLY A 382 3.08 -32.07 -3.52
N ALA A 383 1.85 -32.07 -2.99
CA ALA A 383 1.15 -30.83 -2.62
C ALA A 383 1.82 -30.11 -1.43
N VAL A 384 2.37 -30.86 -0.47
CA VAL A 384 3.12 -30.28 0.67
C VAL A 384 4.43 -29.65 0.21
N ASP A 385 5.12 -30.26 -0.76
CA ASP A 385 6.32 -29.67 -1.37
C ASP A 385 5.99 -28.37 -2.11
N GLU A 386 4.92 -28.35 -2.90
CA GLU A 386 4.44 -27.14 -3.59
C GLU A 386 4.06 -26.02 -2.60
N VAL A 387 3.39 -26.35 -1.50
CA VAL A 387 3.10 -25.37 -0.44
C VAL A 387 4.40 -24.84 0.16
N SER A 388 5.40 -25.70 0.39
CA SER A 388 6.68 -25.29 0.97
C SER A 388 7.44 -24.32 0.05
N GLU A 389 7.42 -24.56 -1.26
CA GLU A 389 8.02 -23.67 -2.26
C GLU A 389 7.30 -22.31 -2.32
N ASN A 390 5.96 -22.32 -2.37
CA ASN A 390 5.16 -21.10 -2.37
C ASN A 390 5.40 -20.26 -1.10
N ILE A 391 5.54 -20.91 0.06
CA ILE A 391 5.82 -20.23 1.33
C ILE A 391 7.22 -19.62 1.35
N ALA A 392 8.20 -20.23 0.69
CA ALA A 392 9.52 -19.61 0.52
C ALA A 392 9.44 -18.32 -0.30
N GLN A 393 8.66 -18.30 -1.39
CA GLN A 393 8.44 -17.10 -2.20
C GLN A 393 7.68 -16.01 -1.43
N VAL A 394 6.67 -16.39 -0.64
CA VAL A 394 5.96 -15.45 0.25
C VAL A 394 6.92 -14.86 1.29
N ALA A 395 7.83 -15.66 1.87
CA ALA A 395 8.85 -15.15 2.81
C ALA A 395 9.73 -14.07 2.17
N GLU A 396 10.17 -14.30 0.93
CA GLU A 396 10.97 -13.33 0.17
C GLU A 396 10.19 -12.04 -0.12
N ALA A 397 8.94 -12.16 -0.58
CA ALA A 397 8.07 -11.01 -0.83
C ALA A 397 7.80 -10.18 0.44
N VAL A 398 7.64 -10.84 1.59
CA VAL A 398 7.50 -10.19 2.89
C VAL A 398 8.79 -9.45 3.28
N ALA A 399 9.97 -10.03 3.06
CA ALA A 399 11.24 -9.38 3.32
C ALA A 399 11.45 -8.13 2.44
N LEU A 400 11.09 -8.22 1.16
CA LEU A 400 11.13 -7.07 0.24
C LEU A 400 10.16 -5.96 0.66
N THR A 401 8.98 -6.34 1.15
CA THR A 401 7.97 -5.40 1.66
C THR A 401 8.46 -4.69 2.93
N ASP A 402 9.11 -5.40 3.85
CA ASP A 402 9.74 -4.80 5.05
C ASP A 402 10.86 -3.81 4.66
N ALA A 403 11.71 -4.18 3.71
CA ALA A 403 12.76 -3.30 3.20
C ALA A 403 12.18 -2.02 2.57
N SER A 404 11.16 -2.17 1.71
CA SER A 404 10.46 -1.04 1.08
C SER A 404 9.79 -0.13 2.12
N ALA A 405 9.19 -0.72 3.16
CA ALA A 405 8.60 0.03 4.26
C ALA A 405 9.64 0.89 4.98
N ARG A 406 10.84 0.34 5.26
CA ARG A 406 11.93 1.10 5.89
C ARG A 406 12.43 2.23 5.00
N GLU A 407 12.54 2.00 3.70
CA GLU A 407 12.94 3.04 2.74
C GLU A 407 11.93 4.19 2.69
N VAL A 408 10.63 3.89 2.60
CA VAL A 408 9.56 4.90 2.65
C VAL A 408 9.57 5.64 3.99
N SER A 409 9.80 4.94 5.10
CA SER A 409 9.93 5.57 6.42
C SER A 409 11.10 6.56 6.46
N GLY A 410 12.27 6.17 5.94
CA GLY A 410 13.42 7.05 5.81
C GLY A 410 13.15 8.28 4.94
N ALA A 411 12.59 8.08 3.75
CA ALA A 411 12.23 9.15 2.83
C ALA A 411 11.19 10.11 3.44
N SER A 412 10.22 9.59 4.20
CA SER A 412 9.22 10.41 4.90
C SER A 412 9.85 11.27 6.00
N SER A 413 10.82 10.72 6.74
CA SER A 413 11.57 11.48 7.76
C SER A 413 12.43 12.57 7.14
N GLU A 414 13.01 12.31 5.96
CA GLU A 414 13.79 13.30 5.23
C GLU A 414 12.91 14.43 4.69
N LEU A 415 11.73 14.10 4.13
CA LEU A 415 10.76 15.09 3.67
C LEU A 415 10.24 15.98 4.81
N ASP A 416 9.99 15.40 5.99
CA ASP A 416 9.58 16.16 7.18
C ASP A 416 10.67 17.16 7.60
N SER A 417 11.93 16.72 7.65
CA SER A 417 13.07 17.59 7.95
C SER A 417 13.25 18.70 6.90
N GLN A 418 13.16 18.37 5.61
CA GLN A 418 13.29 19.35 4.52
C GLN A 418 12.14 20.36 4.52
N SER A 419 10.93 19.92 4.88
CA SER A 419 9.76 20.81 5.03
C SER A 419 9.96 21.80 6.17
N GLY A 420 10.47 21.33 7.32
CA GLY A 420 10.82 22.18 8.46
C GLY A 420 11.89 23.21 8.10
N GLU A 421 12.96 22.78 7.41
CA GLU A 421 14.02 23.69 6.97
C GLU A 421 13.52 24.73 5.97
N LEU A 422 12.65 24.34 5.03
CA LEU A 422 12.04 25.27 4.07
C LEU A 422 11.16 26.31 4.77
N ASN A 423 10.38 25.90 5.78
CA ASN A 423 9.59 26.80 6.59
C ASN A 423 10.46 27.86 7.27
N ASP A 424 11.54 27.43 7.92
CA ASP A 424 12.42 28.33 8.67
C ASP A 424 13.13 29.32 7.72
N ARG A 425 13.68 28.82 6.60
CA ARG A 425 14.29 29.67 5.57
C ARG A 425 13.30 30.66 4.96
N MET A 426 12.04 30.28 4.79
CA MET A 426 10.99 31.17 4.31
C MET A 426 10.69 32.27 5.32
N ILE A 427 10.55 31.94 6.61
CA ILE A 427 10.32 32.92 7.68
C ILE A 427 11.45 33.95 7.70
N ASP A 428 12.70 33.50 7.61
CA ASP A 428 13.87 34.38 7.55
C ASP A 428 13.88 35.26 6.31
N PHE A 429 13.62 34.68 5.13
CA PHE A 429 13.52 35.43 3.87
C PHE A 429 12.43 36.52 3.93
N MET A 430 11.26 36.22 4.48
CA MET A 430 10.17 37.18 4.62
C MET A 430 10.52 38.31 5.60
N LYS A 431 11.27 38.00 6.65
CA LYS A 431 11.76 39.00 7.61
C LYS A 431 12.80 39.94 6.96
N GLU A 432 13.72 39.40 6.17
CA GLU A 432 14.68 40.20 5.39
C GLU A 432 13.95 41.07 4.36
N LEU A 433 13.01 40.50 3.61
CA LEU A 433 12.26 41.19 2.57
C LEU A 433 11.42 42.36 3.14
N LYS A 434 10.81 42.20 4.31
CA LYS A 434 10.09 43.27 5.04
C LYS A 434 11.02 44.35 5.62
N THR A 435 12.34 44.12 5.66
CA THR A 435 13.33 45.12 6.09
C THR A 435 13.86 45.93 4.90
N VAL A 436 13.84 45.35 3.69
CA VAL A 436 14.33 45.97 2.45
C VAL A 436 13.29 46.90 1.81
N VAL A 437 12.01 46.55 1.94
CA VAL A 437 10.84 47.31 1.46
C VAL A 437 10.40 48.31 2.52
#